data_AF-A0A958FLW2-F1
#
_entry.id   AF-A0A958FLW2-F1
#
_cell.length_a   1.000
_cell.length_b   1.000
_cell.length_c   1.000
_cell.angle_alpha   90.00
_cell.angle_beta   90.00
_cell.angle_gamma   90.00
#
_symmetry.space_group_name_H-M   'P 1'
#
loop_
_entity.id
_entity.type
_entity.pdbx_description
1 polymer ?
#
loop_
_entity_poly.entity_id
_entity_poly.type
_entity_poly.pdbx_seq_one_letter_code
_entity_poly.pdbx_strand_id
1 'polypeptide(L)'
;LAFLKSNKQAFDLILADPPYTWDQFGKLLPLVFNGENLSEFGMFVLESETANEVNWENEKYEVLRQKQFDRTVITFFTKKGTV
;
A
#
# COMPACT_ATOMS: atom_id res chain seq x y z
N LEU A 1 4.17 11.56 -4.30
CA LEU A 1 3.52 10.75 -5.36
C LEU A 1 4.08 10.94 -6.78
N ALA A 2 4.88 11.98 -7.08
CA ALA A 2 5.35 12.26 -8.45
C ALA A 2 6.10 11.07 -9.10
N PHE A 3 7.00 10.42 -8.34
CA PHE A 3 7.76 9.26 -8.80
C PHE A 3 6.87 8.11 -9.29
N LEU A 4 5.86 7.70 -8.51
CA LEU A 4 4.92 6.64 -8.89
C LEU A 4 4.11 6.99 -10.14
N LYS A 5 3.86 8.28 -10.40
CA LYS A 5 3.13 8.72 -11.61
C LYS A 5 3.98 8.62 -12.87
N SER A 6 5.28 8.94 -12.78
CA SER A 6 6.19 8.97 -13.93
C SER A 6 6.91 7.65 -14.17
N ASN A 7 7.15 6.87 -13.11
CA ASN A 7 7.86 5.61 -13.19
C ASN A 7 6.90 4.48 -13.60
N LYS A 8 7.31 3.67 -14.57
CA LYS A 8 6.58 2.48 -15.07
C LYS A 8 7.26 1.16 -14.74
N GLN A 9 8.38 1.20 -13.99
CA GLN A 9 9.02 0.00 -13.50
C GLN A 9 8.13 -0.68 -12.46
N ALA A 10 7.98 -2.00 -12.62
CA ALA A 10 7.38 -2.89 -11.65
C ALA A 10 8.39 -3.33 -10.58
N PHE A 11 7.92 -3.42 -9.34
CA PHE A 11 8.68 -3.88 -8.19
C PHE A 11 7.96 -5.04 -7.52
N ASP A 12 8.73 -6.02 -7.04
CA ASP A 12 8.20 -7.15 -6.27
C ASP A 12 7.94 -6.80 -4.80
N LEU A 13 8.59 -5.75 -4.30
CA LEU A 13 8.41 -5.24 -2.95
C LEU A 13 8.44 -3.72 -2.98
N ILE A 14 7.41 -3.09 -2.42
CA ILE A 14 7.33 -1.66 -2.19
C ILE A 14 7.12 -1.43 -0.69
N LEU A 15 8.03 -0.70 -0.06
CA LEU A 15 7.94 -0.29 1.34
C LEU A 15 7.56 1.19 1.41
N ALA A 16 6.53 1.53 2.18
CA ALA A 16 6.11 2.90 2.41
C ALA A 16 6.01 3.21 3.90
N ASP A 17 6.80 4.18 4.33
CA ASP A 17 6.76 4.80 5.66
C ASP A 17 6.53 6.31 5.46
N PRO A 18 5.27 6.73 5.22
CA PRO A 18 4.94 8.13 5.05
C PRO A 18 4.93 8.87 6.40
N PRO A 19 5.20 10.19 6.42
CA PRO A 19 5.12 10.99 7.64
C PRO A 19 3.76 10.88 8.35
N TYR A 20 3.75 11.01 9.69
CA TYR A 20 2.58 10.79 10.55
C TYR A 20 1.27 11.50 10.13
N THR A 21 1.34 12.71 9.56
CA THR A 21 0.15 13.49 9.15
C THR A 21 -0.26 13.30 7.69
N TRP A 22 0.24 12.25 7.03
CA TRP A 22 0.05 12.07 5.60
C TRP A 22 -1.27 11.36 5.28
N ASP A 23 -2.27 12.12 4.84
CA ASP A 23 -3.64 11.66 4.57
C ASP A 23 -3.88 11.18 3.12
N GLN A 24 -2.83 11.02 2.32
CA GLN A 24 -2.97 10.77 0.88
C GLN A 24 -3.06 9.28 0.51
N PHE A 25 -3.39 8.41 1.47
CA PHE A 25 -3.53 6.96 1.24
C PHE A 25 -4.53 6.64 0.12
N GLY A 26 -5.64 7.37 0.04
CA GLY A 26 -6.64 7.23 -1.03
C GLY A 26 -6.11 7.55 -2.43
N LYS A 27 -4.97 8.25 -2.55
CA LYS A 27 -4.26 8.47 -3.83
C LYS A 27 -3.08 7.51 -4.00
N LEU A 28 -2.43 7.10 -2.91
CA LEU A 28 -1.30 6.18 -2.93
C LEU A 28 -1.69 4.80 -3.42
N LEU A 29 -2.67 4.17 -2.76
CA LEU A 29 -3.03 2.78 -3.04
C LEU A 29 -3.45 2.61 -4.50
N PRO A 30 -4.32 3.47 -5.08
CA PRO A 30 -4.63 3.36 -6.50
C PRO A 30 -3.41 3.52 -7.41
N LEU A 31 -2.43 4.36 -7.09
CA LEU A 31 -1.22 4.50 -7.92
C LEU A 31 -0.35 3.24 -7.87
N VAL A 32 -0.21 2.63 -6.69
CA VAL A 32 0.55 1.38 -6.52
C VAL A 32 -0.13 0.23 -7.26
N PHE A 33 -1.46 0.08 -7.10
CA PHE A 33 -2.20 -1.11 -7.57
C PHE A 33 -2.87 -0.97 -8.95
N ASN A 34 -3.24 0.24 -9.39
CA ASN A 34 -3.77 0.44 -10.76
C ASN A 34 -2.65 0.74 -11.77
N GLY A 35 -1.46 1.09 -11.28
CA GLY A 35 -0.30 1.33 -12.13
C GLY A 35 0.42 0.03 -12.49
N GLU A 36 1.54 0.19 -13.19
CA GLU A 36 2.49 -0.90 -13.49
C GLU A 36 3.56 -1.04 -12.40
N ASN A 37 3.40 -0.34 -11.26
CA ASN A 37 4.46 -0.21 -10.27
C ASN A 37 4.63 -1.43 -9.37
N LEU A 38 3.56 -2.19 -9.12
CA LEU A 38 3.64 -3.44 -8.38
C LEU A 38 3.57 -4.61 -9.35
N SER A 39 4.48 -5.59 -9.23
CA SER A 39 4.44 -6.82 -10.02
C SER A 39 3.18 -7.64 -9.72
N GLU A 40 2.91 -8.68 -10.49
CA GLU A 40 1.70 -9.52 -10.32
C GLU A 40 1.64 -10.12 -8.91
N PHE A 41 2.72 -10.75 -8.45
CA PHE A 41 2.87 -11.35 -7.12
C PHE A 41 3.58 -10.42 -6.12
N GLY A 42 3.62 -9.12 -6.43
CA GLY A 42 4.34 -8.13 -5.64
C GLY A 42 3.62 -7.79 -4.35
N MET A 43 4.40 -7.38 -3.35
CA MET A 43 3.91 -7.00 -2.03
C MET A 43 4.11 -5.50 -1.77
N PHE A 44 3.07 -4.85 -1.26
CA PHE A 44 3.16 -3.50 -0.74
C PHE A 44 3.05 -3.52 0.78
N VAL A 45 3.98 -2.88 1.47
CA VAL A 45 4.01 -2.80 2.93
C VAL A 45 3.89 -1.33 3.34
N LEU A 46 2.87 -1.03 4.12
CA LEU A 46 2.59 0.33 4.60
C LEU A 46 2.77 0.39 6.11
N GLU A 47 3.54 1.36 6.57
CA GLU A 47 3.52 1.86 7.93
C GLU A 47 2.50 3.01 8.04
N SER A 48 1.67 2.98 9.09
CA SER A 48 0.62 3.97 9.34
C SER A 48 0.30 4.07 10.84
N GLU A 49 -0.44 5.10 11.27
CA GLU A 49 -0.96 5.17 12.64
C GLU A 49 -2.33 4.49 12.81
N THR A 50 -2.61 3.98 14.01
CA THR A 50 -3.89 3.33 14.38
C THR A 50 -5.12 4.21 14.23
N ALA A 51 -4.97 5.54 14.27
CA ALA A 51 -6.08 6.49 14.13
C ALA A 51 -6.59 6.65 12.69
N ASN A 52 -5.90 6.07 11.70
CA ASN A 52 -6.31 6.16 10.30
C ASN A 52 -7.45 5.17 10.02
N GLU A 53 -8.70 5.65 10.03
CA GLU A 53 -9.85 4.89 9.53
C GLU A 53 -9.82 4.85 8.00
N VAL A 54 -9.20 3.81 7.43
CA VAL A 54 -9.14 3.60 5.98
C VAL A 54 -9.70 2.21 5.66
N ASN A 55 -10.56 2.14 4.64
CA ASN A 55 -10.92 0.86 4.04
C ASN A 55 -9.74 0.38 3.19
N TRP A 56 -9.00 -0.59 3.72
CA TRP A 56 -7.74 -1.09 3.16
C TRP A 56 -7.92 -2.10 2.03
N GLU A 57 -9.15 -2.49 1.69
CA GLU A 57 -9.42 -3.51 0.67
C GLU A 57 -10.42 -3.01 -0.35
N ASN A 58 -10.30 -3.50 -1.59
CA ASN A 58 -11.29 -3.27 -2.63
C ASN A 58 -11.29 -4.43 -3.65
N GLU A 59 -11.77 -4.18 -4.87
CA GLU A 59 -11.79 -5.17 -5.95
C GLU A 59 -10.42 -5.48 -6.56
N LYS A 60 -9.37 -4.70 -6.26
CA LYS A 60 -8.03 -4.79 -6.87
C LYS A 60 -6.93 -5.20 -5.92
N TYR A 61 -7.07 -4.89 -4.63
CA TYR A 61 -6.08 -5.23 -3.61
C TYR A 61 -6.76 -5.69 -2.32
N GLU A 62 -6.02 -6.51 -1.57
CA GLU A 62 -6.45 -7.10 -0.31
C GLU A 62 -5.33 -7.05 0.74
N VAL A 63 -5.70 -7.09 2.02
CA VAL A 63 -4.75 -7.13 3.13
C VAL A 63 -4.44 -8.58 3.45
N LEU A 64 -3.18 -8.98 3.23
CA LEU A 64 -2.70 -10.30 3.64
C LEU A 64 -2.50 -10.40 5.15
N ARG A 65 -2.00 -9.31 5.75
CA ARG A 65 -1.69 -9.26 7.16
C ARG A 65 -1.66 -7.82 7.65
N GLN A 66 -2.12 -7.63 8.88
CA GLN A 66 -1.92 -6.40 9.61
C GLN A 66 -1.32 -6.72 10.97
N LYS A 67 -0.39 -5.88 11.44
CA LYS A 67 0.19 -6.00 12.77
C LYS A 67 0.37 -4.63 13.40
N GLN A 68 -0.22 -4.45 14.57
CA GLN A 68 -0.07 -3.25 15.38
C GLN A 68 1.10 -3.37 16.36
N PHE A 69 1.84 -2.28 16.51
CA PHE A 69 2.90 -2.06 17.47
C PHE A 69 2.67 -0.69 18.14
N ASP A 70 2.04 -0.71 19.31
CA ASP A 70 1.60 0.52 20.00
C ASP A 70 0.73 1.40 19.08
N ARG A 71 1.28 2.54 18.60
CA ARG A 71 0.61 3.50 17.73
C ARG A 71 0.79 3.20 16.25
N THR A 72 1.77 2.38 15.92
CA THR A 72 2.14 2.02 14.55
C THR A 72 1.37 0.79 14.09
N VAL A 73 0.94 0.79 12.84
CA VAL A 73 0.30 -0.34 12.16
C VAL A 73 1.04 -0.62 10.87
N ILE A 74 1.57 -1.84 10.77
CA ILE A 74 2.17 -2.35 9.54
C ILE A 74 1.11 -3.18 8.81
N THR A 75 0.79 -2.79 7.58
CA THR A 75 -0.20 -3.46 6.73
C THR A 75 0.47 -4.00 5.47
N PHE A 76 0.28 -5.29 5.22
CA PHE A 76 0.82 -6.02 4.07
C PHE A 76 -0.31 -6.22 3.07
N PHE A 77 -0.10 -5.74 1.84
CA PHE A 77 -1.07 -5.77 0.76
C PHE A 77 -0.54 -6.58 -0.42
N THR A 78 -1.46 -7.19 -1.14
CA THR A 78 -1.23 -7.83 -2.44
C THR A 78 -2.33 -7.43 -3.43
N LYS A 79 -2.09 -7.69 -4.72
CA LYS A 79 -3.18 -7.70 -5.70
C LYS A 79 -4.17 -8.80 -5.35
N LYS A 80 -5.45 -8.52 -5.56
CA LYS A 80 -6.52 -9.44 -5.17
C LYS A 80 -6.49 -10.72 -6.00
N GLY A 81 -6.63 -11.87 -5.33
CA GLY A 81 -6.72 -13.18 -5.99
C GLY A 81 -5.38 -13.69 -6.54
N THR A 82 -4.27 -13.15 -6.04
CA THR A 82 -2.91 -13.60 -6.41
C THR A 82 -2.27 -14.49 -5.34
N VAL A 83 -2.94 -14.65 -4.19
CA VAL A 83 -2.57 -15.51 -3.07
C VAL A 83 -3.76 -16.39 -2.68
#